data_AF-A0A4Y2VL38-F1
#
_entry.id   AF-A0A4Y2VL38-F1
#
_cell.length_a   1.000
_cell.length_b   1.000
_cell.length_c   1.000
_cell.angle_alpha   90.00
_cell.angle_beta   90.00
_cell.angle_gamma   90.00
#
_symmetry.space_group_name_H-M   'P 1'
#
loop_
_entity.id
_entity.type
_entity.pdbx_description
1 polymer ?
#
loop_
_entity_poly.entity_id
_entity_poly.type
_entity_poly.pdbx_seq_one_letter_code
_entity_poly.pdbx_strand_id
1 'polypeptide(L)'
;MKRSRKGKMTMFYVVFLNIPTHLRSQLAHIHLLAVAQASLVKSAEAKSVLLKDFFETLNDLANEGLFFSTLEGTHKFHGCLLSYTGDSLACHNIGGFKEGFSANVKQPCRTCKISKKDYKACAYHTMCKLRTDSEINHQLQQLENVENNSERDNLSKEFGLNSRSILYTLPYFSITKDLLYDPMHIFLEGIAPKETTLFLKSCIDEGYFTRKKLNDLLLNFKFHCSVSKTLYPRMFESNLQVNASSSACLNLILHLPFILKDCFKNQSPDSLICFVKLVQIIQYILSPVIHIEMLENLENLIASHQQLFIKCYGSENLIPKMHMIVHLPEQIRQHGPTRHHWTMRMEAKNAIEKNKKIFNFKNLAFSIAEYFQMHFAATFWEKEEKNEPHFQFSDVGKTNIIIEKYYVNSDDITDSDLGKTCVSVHKEVEMFETELDSTMSSVKSSQRPIKYFSLPDFSNVLQPLLNGDALSEKDHARLSSILKEELISFLNHENLISTGNTSTLRWEYRNLGETLVLKYPKMLWDLPSHRQKKFRKENSPIYSVFIRRLSERRKMQRLRAKKRKVDQLVVEVAEDNFEVSPEDAVSELKVSCYFNLPVTFSLKNVL
;
A
#
# COMPACT_ATOMS: atom_id res chain seq x y z
N MET A 1 12.60 -2.44 -0.86
CA MET A 1 13.02 -3.85 -1.03
C MET A 1 11.93 -4.51 -1.87
N LYS A 2 12.21 -4.88 -3.14
CA LYS A 2 11.23 -5.62 -3.97
C LYS A 2 10.99 -6.95 -3.27
N ARG A 3 9.78 -7.17 -2.75
CA ARG A 3 9.44 -8.45 -2.10
C ARG A 3 9.50 -9.56 -3.14
N SER A 4 10.09 -10.70 -2.78
CA SER A 4 10.05 -11.92 -3.58
C SER A 4 8.60 -12.38 -3.78
N ARG A 5 8.35 -13.25 -4.78
CA ARG A 5 7.00 -13.79 -5.08
C ARG A 5 6.26 -14.35 -3.84
N LYS A 6 6.99 -14.82 -2.82
CA LYS A 6 6.43 -15.38 -1.56
C LYS A 6 5.86 -14.33 -0.58
N GLY A 7 5.90 -13.03 -0.89
CA GLY A 7 5.42 -11.96 0.02
C GLY A 7 4.58 -10.86 -0.66
N LYS A 8 4.02 -11.14 -1.85
CA LYS A 8 3.12 -10.19 -2.52
C LYS A 8 1.75 -10.22 -1.85
N MET A 9 1.26 -9.06 -1.44
CA MET A 9 -0.04 -8.90 -0.79
C MET A 9 -1.05 -8.29 -1.77
N THR A 10 -2.30 -8.69 -1.63
CA THR A 10 -3.47 -8.11 -2.27
C THR A 10 -4.27 -7.36 -1.21
N MET A 11 -4.66 -6.13 -1.53
CA MET A 11 -5.39 -5.23 -0.65
C MET A 11 -6.74 -4.93 -1.29
N PHE A 12 -7.82 -5.08 -0.53
CA PHE A 12 -9.16 -4.67 -0.94
C PHE A 12 -9.51 -3.37 -0.22
N TYR A 13 -9.99 -2.39 -0.99
CA TYR A 13 -10.38 -1.09 -0.46
C TYR A 13 -11.84 -0.80 -0.79
N VAL A 14 -12.50 -0.05 0.10
CA VAL A 14 -13.85 0.45 -0.09
C VAL A 14 -13.85 1.99 -0.01
N VAL A 15 -14.66 2.60 -0.86
CA VAL A 15 -14.92 4.04 -0.88
C VAL A 15 -16.41 4.27 -1.04
N PHE A 16 -16.96 5.16 -0.21
CA PHE A 16 -18.36 5.57 -0.31
C PHE A 16 -18.53 6.65 -1.38
N LEU A 17 -19.43 6.42 -2.33
CA LEU A 17 -19.61 7.29 -3.49
C LEU A 17 -20.50 8.52 -3.20
N ASN A 18 -21.33 8.44 -2.17
CA ASN A 18 -22.19 9.54 -1.71
C ASN A 18 -21.38 10.71 -1.13
N ILE A 19 -20.09 10.48 -0.84
CA ILE A 19 -19.18 11.52 -0.38
C ILE A 19 -18.67 12.34 -1.58
N PRO A 20 -18.65 13.68 -1.52
CA PRO A 20 -18.11 14.53 -2.57
C PRO A 20 -16.72 14.10 -3.05
N THR A 21 -16.47 14.18 -4.35
CA THR A 21 -15.27 13.64 -5.03
C THR A 21 -13.95 14.13 -4.43
N HIS A 22 -13.86 15.42 -4.08
CA HIS A 22 -12.66 16.01 -3.48
C HIS A 22 -12.36 15.47 -2.07
N LEU A 23 -13.38 14.97 -1.35
CA LEU A 23 -13.22 14.36 -0.02
C LEU A 23 -12.96 12.86 -0.12
N ARG A 24 -13.76 12.12 -0.89
CA ARG A 24 -13.56 10.66 -1.04
C ARG A 24 -12.24 10.28 -1.71
N SER A 25 -11.60 11.20 -2.43
CA SER A 25 -10.26 11.00 -2.99
C SER A 25 -9.13 11.15 -1.95
N GLN A 26 -9.39 11.65 -0.75
CA GLN A 26 -8.39 11.73 0.31
C GLN A 26 -8.04 10.32 0.83
N LEU A 27 -6.77 10.09 1.17
CA LEU A 27 -6.33 8.77 1.65
C LEU A 27 -7.02 8.32 2.94
N ALA A 28 -7.55 9.26 3.73
CA ALA A 28 -8.30 8.97 4.95
C ALA A 28 -9.68 8.35 4.66
N HIS A 29 -10.28 8.63 3.50
CA HIS A 29 -11.61 8.14 3.09
C HIS A 29 -11.55 6.90 2.18
N ILE A 30 -10.37 6.30 2.06
CA ILE A 30 -10.15 5.01 1.38
C ILE A 30 -9.92 3.99 2.49
N HIS A 31 -10.91 3.14 2.72
CA HIS A 31 -10.96 2.21 3.84
C HIS A 31 -10.44 0.86 3.43
N LEU A 32 -9.59 0.26 4.28
CA LEU A 32 -9.10 -1.09 4.08
C LEU A 32 -10.21 -2.07 4.45
N LEU A 33 -10.59 -2.93 3.51
CA LEU A 33 -11.59 -3.99 3.72
C LEU A 33 -10.92 -5.30 4.13
N ALA A 34 -9.96 -5.76 3.33
CA ALA A 34 -9.33 -7.05 3.52
C ALA A 34 -7.89 -7.08 3.01
N VAL A 35 -7.08 -7.97 3.60
CA VAL A 35 -5.69 -8.20 3.20
C VAL A 35 -5.45 -9.70 3.07
N ALA A 36 -4.85 -10.11 1.95
CA ALA A 36 -4.50 -11.51 1.72
C ALA A 36 -3.22 -11.65 0.89
N GLN A 37 -2.58 -12.81 0.97
CA GLN A 37 -1.47 -13.13 0.07
C GLN A 37 -1.99 -13.29 -1.36
N ALA A 38 -1.27 -12.73 -2.34
CA ALA A 38 -1.70 -12.73 -3.73
C ALA A 38 -1.83 -14.14 -4.35
N SER A 39 -1.14 -15.14 -3.80
CA SER A 39 -1.28 -16.54 -4.21
C SER A 39 -2.64 -17.14 -3.82
N LEU A 40 -3.18 -16.77 -2.66
CA LEU A 40 -4.44 -17.32 -2.13
C LEU A 40 -5.67 -16.75 -2.82
N VAL A 41 -5.63 -15.47 -3.19
CA VAL A 41 -6.72 -14.78 -3.92
C VAL A 41 -6.99 -15.39 -5.31
N LYS A 42 -6.18 -16.34 -5.76
CA LYS A 42 -6.47 -17.14 -6.97
C LYS A 42 -7.60 -18.15 -6.76
N SER A 43 -7.75 -18.72 -5.57
CA SER A 43 -8.83 -19.65 -5.24
C SER A 43 -10.15 -18.89 -5.07
N ALA A 44 -11.23 -19.43 -5.66
CA ALA A 44 -12.56 -18.86 -5.51
C ALA A 44 -13.08 -19.03 -4.08
N GLU A 45 -12.77 -20.16 -3.45
CA GLU A 45 -13.11 -20.50 -2.07
C GLU A 45 -12.43 -19.53 -1.11
N ALA A 46 -11.12 -19.32 -1.25
CA ALA A 46 -10.37 -18.38 -0.41
C ALA A 46 -10.89 -16.94 -0.55
N LYS A 47 -11.29 -16.53 -1.76
CA LYS A 47 -11.93 -15.23 -2.00
C LYS A 47 -13.30 -15.13 -1.33
N SER A 48 -14.10 -16.19 -1.39
CA SER A 48 -15.42 -16.27 -0.76
C SER A 48 -15.29 -16.11 0.76
N VAL A 49 -14.37 -16.86 1.39
CA VAL A 49 -14.14 -16.78 2.84
C VAL A 49 -13.61 -15.39 3.23
N LEU A 50 -12.66 -14.82 2.47
CA LEU A 50 -12.08 -13.52 2.77
C LEU A 50 -13.08 -12.36 2.74
N LEU A 51 -14.09 -12.45 1.86
CA LEU A 51 -15.04 -11.37 1.58
C LEU A 51 -16.48 -11.72 2.01
N LYS A 52 -16.67 -12.82 2.75
CA LYS A 52 -17.98 -13.35 3.15
C LYS A 52 -18.82 -12.26 3.83
N ASP A 53 -18.30 -11.73 4.92
CA ASP A 53 -19.00 -10.77 5.76
C ASP A 53 -19.31 -9.46 5.00
N PHE A 54 -18.45 -9.06 4.07
CA PHE A 54 -18.70 -7.91 3.18
C PHE A 54 -19.87 -8.17 2.23
N PHE A 55 -19.96 -9.37 1.66
CA PHE A 55 -21.05 -9.72 0.75
C PHE A 55 -22.37 -9.95 1.47
N GLU A 56 -22.35 -10.54 2.67
CA GLU A 56 -23.54 -10.66 3.51
C GLU A 56 -24.06 -9.27 3.89
N THR A 57 -23.19 -8.39 4.39
CA THR A 57 -23.56 -7.00 4.71
C THR A 57 -24.13 -6.25 3.50
N LEU A 58 -23.55 -6.43 2.30
CA LEU A 58 -24.06 -5.77 1.09
C LEU A 58 -25.40 -6.35 0.62
N ASN A 59 -25.64 -7.64 0.82
CA ASN A 59 -26.93 -8.27 0.52
C ASN A 59 -28.01 -7.73 1.45
N ASP A 60 -27.73 -7.65 2.75
CA ASP A 60 -28.65 -7.10 3.75
C ASP A 60 -28.92 -5.62 3.43
N LEU A 61 -27.87 -4.83 3.18
CA LEU A 61 -27.98 -3.41 2.87
C LEU A 61 -28.78 -3.15 1.57
N ALA A 62 -28.72 -4.04 0.59
CA ALA A 62 -29.44 -3.91 -0.66
C ALA A 62 -30.92 -4.35 -0.54
N ASN A 63 -31.16 -5.52 0.05
CA ASN A 63 -32.48 -6.15 0.07
C ASN A 63 -33.33 -5.64 1.23
N GLU A 64 -32.77 -5.68 2.44
CA GLU A 64 -33.49 -5.37 3.67
C GLU A 64 -33.25 -3.95 4.12
N GLY A 65 -32.06 -3.38 3.88
CA GLY A 65 -31.58 -2.11 4.43
C GLY A 65 -31.14 -2.23 5.88
N LEU A 66 -30.13 -1.45 6.28
CA LEU A 66 -29.57 -1.47 7.64
C LEU A 66 -29.97 -0.21 8.43
N PHE A 67 -30.25 -0.37 9.72
CA PHE A 67 -30.55 0.76 10.61
C PHE A 67 -29.27 1.33 11.22
N PHE A 68 -29.13 2.65 11.16
CA PHE A 68 -28.02 3.38 11.76
C PHE A 68 -28.56 4.42 12.74
N SER A 69 -28.03 4.42 13.95
CA SER A 69 -28.33 5.43 14.96
C SER A 69 -27.46 6.66 14.72
N THR A 70 -28.11 7.80 14.48
CA THR A 70 -27.52 9.12 14.31
C THR A 70 -28.00 10.06 15.43
N LEU A 71 -27.43 11.25 15.55
CA LEU A 71 -27.91 12.31 16.45
C LEU A 71 -29.31 12.79 16.08
N GLU A 72 -29.69 12.65 14.80
CA GLU A 72 -31.03 12.99 14.30
C GLU A 72 -32.04 11.85 14.50
N GLY A 73 -31.59 10.69 14.99
CA GLY A 73 -32.41 9.50 15.25
C GLY A 73 -31.91 8.25 14.53
N THR A 74 -32.68 7.17 14.63
CA THR A 74 -32.40 5.93 13.91
C THR A 74 -32.99 5.99 12.51
N HIS A 75 -32.12 5.88 11.50
CA HIS A 75 -32.53 5.90 10.10
C HIS A 75 -32.17 4.59 9.42
N LYS A 76 -33.03 4.18 8.48
CA LYS A 76 -32.80 3.01 7.65
C LYS A 76 -32.10 3.42 6.35
N PHE A 77 -30.97 2.79 6.06
CA PHE A 77 -30.17 3.05 4.88
C PHE A 77 -30.14 1.83 3.97
N HIS A 78 -30.25 2.10 2.66
CA HIS A 78 -30.04 1.10 1.62
C HIS A 78 -28.79 1.45 0.81
N GLY A 79 -28.20 0.45 0.19
CA GLY A 79 -26.96 0.60 -0.55
C GLY A 79 -26.59 -0.68 -1.28
N CYS A 80 -25.76 -0.53 -2.30
CA CYS A 80 -25.27 -1.62 -3.11
C CYS A 80 -23.84 -1.33 -3.58
N LEU A 81 -23.17 -2.35 -4.11
CA LEU A 81 -21.90 -2.16 -4.77
C LEU A 81 -22.14 -1.58 -6.17
N LEU A 82 -21.80 -0.30 -6.39
CA LEU A 82 -21.95 0.32 -7.71
C LEU A 82 -20.95 -0.25 -8.73
N SER A 83 -19.70 -0.44 -8.32
CA SER A 83 -18.63 -0.83 -9.23
C SER A 83 -17.41 -1.38 -8.52
N TYR A 84 -16.61 -2.17 -9.24
CA TYR A 84 -15.30 -2.64 -8.79
C TYR A 84 -14.21 -2.16 -9.75
N THR A 85 -13.20 -1.48 -9.20
CA THR A 85 -12.08 -0.90 -9.96
C THR A 85 -10.76 -1.55 -9.57
N GLY A 86 -9.91 -1.81 -10.55
CA GLY A 86 -8.58 -2.39 -10.34
C GLY A 86 -7.75 -2.38 -11.62
N ASP A 87 -6.51 -2.84 -11.53
CA ASP A 87 -5.78 -3.21 -12.73
C ASP A 87 -6.48 -4.38 -13.44
N SER A 88 -6.20 -4.60 -14.72
CA SER A 88 -6.92 -5.63 -15.49
C SER A 88 -6.73 -7.03 -14.91
N LEU A 89 -5.60 -7.31 -14.26
CA LEU A 89 -5.35 -8.60 -13.63
C LEU A 89 -6.24 -8.81 -12.40
N ALA A 90 -6.36 -7.82 -11.51
CA ALA A 90 -7.24 -7.88 -10.36
C ALA A 90 -8.71 -7.98 -10.78
N CYS A 91 -9.15 -7.17 -11.75
CA CYS A 91 -10.51 -7.26 -12.28
C CYS A 91 -10.80 -8.63 -12.93
N HIS A 92 -9.85 -9.20 -13.65
CA HIS A 92 -10.03 -10.54 -14.23
C HIS A 92 -10.07 -11.61 -13.14
N ASN A 93 -9.19 -11.53 -12.13
CA ASN A 93 -9.15 -12.48 -11.03
C ASN A 93 -10.46 -12.49 -10.21
N ILE A 94 -10.98 -11.32 -9.82
CA ILE A 94 -12.23 -11.23 -9.06
C ILE A 94 -13.45 -11.60 -9.93
N GLY A 95 -13.42 -11.21 -11.21
CA GLY A 95 -14.47 -11.49 -12.19
C GLY A 95 -14.45 -12.92 -12.75
N GLY A 96 -13.49 -13.76 -12.37
CA GLY A 96 -13.38 -15.14 -12.87
C GLY A 96 -12.92 -15.25 -14.33
N PHE A 97 -12.38 -14.17 -14.91
CA PHE A 97 -11.80 -14.17 -16.25
C PHE A 97 -10.36 -14.70 -16.26
N LYS A 98 -9.86 -15.08 -17.44
CA LYS A 98 -8.47 -15.50 -17.60
C LYS A 98 -7.52 -14.33 -17.30
N GLU A 99 -6.68 -14.51 -16.28
CA GLU A 99 -5.63 -13.57 -15.88
C GLU A 99 -4.45 -13.65 -16.84
N GLY A 100 -4.57 -13.03 -18.02
CA GLY A 100 -3.47 -12.95 -18.97
C GLY A 100 -3.92 -12.56 -20.37
N PHE A 101 -3.07 -11.79 -21.04
CA PHE A 101 -3.27 -11.39 -22.44
C PHE A 101 -2.31 -12.12 -23.39
N SER A 102 -1.99 -13.37 -23.05
CA SER A 102 -1.14 -14.22 -23.88
C SER A 102 -1.82 -14.49 -25.22
N ALA A 103 -1.02 -14.81 -26.25
CA ALA A 103 -1.56 -15.09 -27.58
C ALA A 103 -2.52 -16.29 -27.61
N ASN A 104 -2.46 -17.15 -26.58
CA ASN A 104 -3.26 -18.37 -26.49
C ASN A 104 -4.67 -18.11 -25.93
N VAL A 105 -4.92 -16.96 -25.29
CA VAL A 105 -6.25 -16.60 -24.82
C VAL A 105 -7.03 -16.00 -25.98
N LYS A 106 -8.03 -16.74 -26.49
CA LYS A 106 -8.80 -16.32 -27.67
C LYS A 106 -9.68 -15.11 -27.37
N GLN A 107 -10.33 -15.06 -26.21
CA GLN A 107 -11.28 -14.01 -25.82
C GLN A 107 -10.85 -13.26 -24.55
N PRO A 108 -9.75 -12.47 -24.58
CA PRO A 108 -9.15 -11.91 -23.37
C PRO A 108 -9.87 -10.64 -22.86
N CYS A 109 -10.89 -10.13 -23.55
CA CYS A 109 -11.69 -9.01 -23.08
C CYS A 109 -12.82 -9.50 -22.16
N ARG A 110 -13.06 -8.77 -21.06
CA ARG A 110 -14.13 -9.07 -20.10
C ARG A 110 -15.49 -8.50 -20.47
N THR A 111 -15.55 -7.55 -21.40
CA THR A 111 -16.80 -6.94 -21.89
C THR A 111 -17.27 -7.57 -23.20
N CYS A 112 -16.36 -8.02 -24.07
CA CYS A 112 -16.69 -8.60 -25.36
C CYS A 112 -15.88 -9.87 -25.68
N LYS A 113 -16.24 -10.53 -26.78
CA LYS A 113 -15.65 -11.81 -27.25
C LYS A 113 -14.70 -11.64 -28.44
N ILE A 114 -14.31 -10.40 -28.74
CA ILE A 114 -13.41 -10.14 -29.87
C ILE A 114 -12.03 -10.76 -29.59
N SER A 115 -11.49 -11.44 -30.60
CA SER A 115 -10.17 -12.05 -30.49
C SER A 115 -9.08 -11.01 -30.65
N LYS A 116 -7.90 -11.28 -30.07
CA LYS A 116 -6.75 -10.37 -30.18
C LYS A 116 -6.34 -10.10 -31.64
N LYS A 117 -6.55 -11.06 -32.54
CA LYS A 117 -6.25 -10.93 -33.98
C LYS A 117 -7.18 -9.94 -34.68
N ASP A 118 -8.38 -9.76 -34.13
CA ASP A 118 -9.46 -8.98 -34.71
C ASP A 118 -9.60 -7.59 -34.07
N TYR A 119 -8.75 -7.23 -33.10
CA TYR A 119 -8.78 -5.91 -32.47
C TYR A 119 -8.69 -4.76 -33.45
N LYS A 120 -7.90 -4.91 -34.53
CA LYS A 120 -7.78 -3.92 -35.60
C LYS A 120 -9.10 -3.64 -36.35
N ALA A 121 -10.06 -4.56 -36.28
CA ALA A 121 -11.35 -4.46 -36.96
C ALA A 121 -12.46 -3.90 -36.06
N CYS A 122 -12.31 -3.89 -34.72
CA CYS A 122 -13.30 -3.30 -33.82
C CYS A 122 -12.89 -1.87 -33.42
N ALA A 123 -13.29 -0.89 -34.23
CA ALA A 123 -13.02 0.53 -33.96
C ALA A 123 -14.05 1.18 -33.01
N TYR A 124 -15.27 0.62 -32.94
CA TYR A 124 -16.39 1.15 -32.15
C TYR A 124 -16.99 0.10 -31.23
N HIS A 125 -17.54 0.52 -30.09
CA HIS A 125 -18.17 -0.39 -29.12
C HIS A 125 -19.27 -1.24 -29.78
N THR A 126 -20.06 -0.64 -30.67
CA THR A 126 -21.17 -1.27 -31.40
C THR A 126 -20.73 -2.39 -32.35
N MET A 127 -19.46 -2.38 -32.79
CA MET A 127 -18.89 -3.44 -33.63
C MET A 127 -18.41 -4.65 -32.81
N CYS A 128 -18.30 -4.51 -31.49
CA CYS A 128 -17.76 -5.55 -30.64
C CYS A 128 -18.87 -6.52 -30.20
N LYS A 129 -18.66 -7.83 -30.38
CA LYS A 129 -19.59 -8.87 -29.94
C LYS A 129 -19.57 -8.98 -28.41
N LEU A 130 -20.48 -8.29 -27.74
CA LEU A 130 -20.57 -8.22 -26.28
C LEU A 130 -20.83 -9.60 -25.65
N ARG A 131 -20.37 -9.76 -24.41
CA ARG A 131 -20.71 -10.93 -23.58
C ARG A 131 -22.09 -10.72 -22.96
N THR A 132 -22.86 -11.79 -22.82
CA THR A 132 -24.11 -11.80 -22.08
C THR A 132 -24.01 -12.76 -20.89
N ASP A 133 -24.79 -12.52 -19.84
CA ASP A 133 -24.75 -13.36 -18.63
C ASP A 133 -25.18 -14.81 -18.94
N SER A 134 -26.17 -14.99 -19.84
CA SER A 134 -26.58 -16.31 -20.30
C SER A 134 -25.43 -17.08 -20.98
N GLU A 135 -24.66 -16.41 -21.84
CA GLU A 135 -23.52 -17.04 -22.51
C GLU A 135 -22.38 -17.35 -21.55
N ILE A 136 -22.08 -16.43 -20.62
CA ILE A 136 -21.06 -16.67 -19.60
C ILE A 136 -21.46 -17.87 -18.74
N ASN A 137 -22.72 -17.94 -18.30
CA ASN A 137 -23.21 -19.08 -17.51
C ASN A 137 -23.10 -20.42 -18.26
N HIS A 138 -23.46 -20.44 -19.54
CA HIS A 138 -23.31 -21.64 -20.37
C HIS A 138 -21.83 -22.06 -20.51
N GLN A 139 -20.92 -21.12 -20.77
CA GLN A 139 -19.49 -21.39 -20.85
C GLN A 139 -18.89 -21.87 -19.51
N LEU A 140 -19.39 -21.34 -18.40
CA LEU A 140 -18.99 -21.78 -17.05
C LEU A 140 -19.46 -23.20 -16.75
N GLN A 141 -20.71 -23.55 -17.10
CA GLN A 141 -21.20 -24.93 -16.96
C GLN A 141 -20.35 -25.92 -17.75
N GLN A 142 -19.95 -25.55 -18.98
CA GLN A 142 -19.01 -26.38 -19.76
C GLN A 142 -17.66 -26.55 -19.07
N LEU A 143 -17.13 -25.52 -18.42
CA LEU A 143 -15.87 -25.60 -17.66
C LEU A 143 -16.00 -26.42 -16.37
N GLU A 144 -17.15 -26.38 -15.72
CA GLU A 144 -17.47 -27.08 -14.47
C GLU A 144 -17.68 -28.59 -14.73
N ASN A 145 -18.19 -28.95 -15.91
CA ASN A 145 -18.45 -30.35 -16.30
C ASN A 145 -17.21 -31.11 -16.79
N VAL A 146 -16.07 -30.44 -16.98
CA VAL A 146 -14.83 -31.07 -17.47
C VAL A 146 -13.92 -31.46 -16.31
N GLU A 147 -13.75 -32.77 -16.10
CA GLU A 147 -12.88 -33.31 -15.05
C GLU A 147 -11.38 -33.23 -15.44
N ASN A 148 -11.06 -33.26 -16.73
CA ASN A 148 -9.68 -33.22 -17.20
C ASN A 148 -9.09 -31.80 -17.14
N ASN A 149 -8.06 -31.61 -16.31
CA ASN A 149 -7.39 -30.33 -16.14
C ASN A 149 -6.82 -29.71 -17.43
N SER A 150 -6.33 -30.51 -18.38
CA SER A 150 -5.77 -30.03 -19.65
C SER A 150 -6.86 -29.52 -20.57
N GLU A 151 -7.96 -30.27 -20.68
CA GLU A 151 -9.13 -29.88 -21.47
C GLU A 151 -9.79 -28.63 -20.88
N ARG A 152 -9.94 -28.59 -19.56
CA ARG A 152 -10.44 -27.41 -18.83
C ARG A 152 -9.58 -26.18 -19.10
N ASP A 153 -8.25 -26.30 -19.12
CA ASP A 153 -7.37 -25.17 -19.44
C ASP A 153 -7.49 -24.72 -20.91
N ASN A 154 -7.70 -25.65 -21.85
CA ASN A 154 -7.96 -25.32 -23.26
C ASN A 154 -9.27 -24.56 -23.45
N LEU A 155 -10.37 -25.05 -22.87
CA LEU A 155 -11.66 -24.36 -22.87
C LEU A 155 -11.56 -23.00 -22.17
N SER A 156 -10.82 -22.94 -21.06
CA SER A 156 -10.59 -21.70 -20.32
C SER A 156 -9.89 -20.64 -21.17
N LYS A 157 -8.87 -21.04 -21.95
CA LYS A 157 -8.18 -20.17 -22.91
C LYS A 157 -9.08 -19.76 -24.07
N GLU A 158 -9.96 -20.65 -24.52
CA GLU A 158 -10.92 -20.38 -25.58
C GLU A 158 -11.98 -19.36 -25.16
N PHE A 159 -12.62 -19.57 -24.02
CA PHE A 159 -13.68 -18.69 -23.50
C PHE A 159 -13.12 -17.43 -22.83
N GLY A 160 -11.84 -17.44 -22.44
CA GLY A 160 -11.25 -16.37 -21.62
C GLY A 160 -11.79 -16.34 -20.19
N LEU A 161 -12.27 -17.49 -19.69
CA LEU A 161 -12.90 -17.65 -18.38
C LEU A 161 -12.18 -18.74 -17.57
N ASN A 162 -12.04 -18.53 -16.26
CA ASN A 162 -11.40 -19.46 -15.33
C ASN A 162 -12.40 -20.10 -14.37
N SER A 163 -13.36 -19.31 -13.88
CA SER A 163 -14.30 -19.73 -12.83
C SER A 163 -15.48 -18.79 -12.76
N ARG A 164 -16.52 -19.20 -12.01
CA ARG A 164 -17.58 -18.28 -11.59
C ARG A 164 -17.00 -17.18 -10.71
N SER A 165 -17.50 -15.97 -10.87
CA SER A 165 -17.14 -14.84 -10.00
C SER A 165 -17.95 -14.89 -8.71
N ILE A 166 -17.30 -14.59 -7.58
CA ILE A 166 -17.97 -14.39 -6.30
C ILE A 166 -18.89 -13.15 -6.31
N LEU A 167 -18.68 -12.21 -7.24
CA LEU A 167 -19.50 -10.99 -7.32
C LEU A 167 -20.90 -11.25 -7.90
N TYR A 168 -21.16 -12.43 -8.46
CA TYR A 168 -22.53 -12.82 -8.88
C TYR A 168 -23.50 -12.97 -7.71
N THR A 169 -23.00 -13.09 -6.48
CA THR A 169 -23.85 -13.15 -5.28
C THR A 169 -24.39 -11.78 -4.86
N LEU A 170 -23.88 -10.70 -5.46
CA LEU A 170 -24.31 -9.34 -5.12
C LEU A 170 -25.52 -8.91 -5.98
N PRO A 171 -26.54 -8.33 -5.36
CA PRO A 171 -27.70 -7.81 -6.08
C PRO A 171 -27.30 -6.59 -6.90
N TYR A 172 -27.93 -6.45 -8.06
CA TYR A 172 -27.73 -5.34 -9.01
C TYR A 172 -26.33 -5.24 -9.64
N PHE A 173 -25.39 -6.15 -9.34
CA PHE A 173 -24.04 -6.11 -9.89
C PHE A 173 -23.92 -6.97 -11.15
N SER A 174 -23.52 -6.36 -12.26
CA SER A 174 -23.24 -7.03 -13.52
C SER A 174 -21.73 -7.15 -13.75
N ILE A 175 -21.24 -8.39 -13.84
CA ILE A 175 -19.82 -8.68 -14.10
C ILE A 175 -19.30 -8.01 -15.37
N THR A 176 -20.12 -7.88 -16.42
CA THR A 176 -19.69 -7.34 -17.71
C THR A 176 -19.72 -5.81 -17.77
N LYS A 177 -20.50 -5.17 -16.89
CA LYS A 177 -20.72 -3.72 -16.87
C LYS A 177 -20.01 -3.02 -15.71
N ASP A 178 -20.04 -3.62 -14.51
CA ASP A 178 -19.62 -2.97 -13.26
C ASP A 178 -18.18 -3.30 -12.85
N LEU A 179 -17.49 -4.17 -13.60
CA LEU A 179 -16.03 -4.35 -13.53
C LEU A 179 -15.31 -3.32 -14.40
N LEU A 180 -15.13 -2.13 -13.85
CA LEU A 180 -14.68 -0.96 -14.61
C LEU A 180 -13.22 -1.04 -15.06
N TYR A 181 -12.98 -0.50 -16.25
CA TYR A 181 -11.66 -0.26 -16.80
C TYR A 181 -11.03 0.96 -16.15
N ASP A 182 -9.88 0.76 -15.51
CA ASP A 182 -9.14 1.85 -14.88
C ASP A 182 -8.36 2.68 -15.92
N PRO A 183 -8.70 3.96 -16.14
CA PRO A 183 -8.00 4.81 -17.09
C PRO A 183 -6.52 5.02 -16.72
N MET A 184 -6.15 4.99 -15.43
CA MET A 184 -4.75 5.15 -15.02
C MET A 184 -3.88 4.02 -15.59
N HIS A 185 -4.25 2.76 -15.33
CA HIS A 185 -3.48 1.62 -15.82
C HIS A 185 -3.56 1.48 -17.35
N ILE A 186 -4.70 1.83 -17.96
CA ILE A 186 -4.88 1.74 -19.41
C ILE A 186 -3.98 2.74 -20.14
N PHE A 187 -4.04 4.02 -19.77
CA PHE A 187 -3.31 5.06 -20.47
C PHE A 187 -1.89 5.24 -19.92
N LEU A 188 -1.75 5.51 -18.62
CA LEU A 188 -0.50 6.01 -18.03
C LEU A 188 0.54 4.91 -17.77
N GLU A 189 0.11 3.65 -17.64
CA GLU A 189 0.99 2.48 -17.55
C GLU A 189 0.92 1.57 -18.79
N GLY A 190 0.31 2.04 -19.87
CA GLY A 190 0.00 1.23 -21.02
C GLY A 190 0.20 1.96 -22.33
N ILE A 191 -0.90 2.50 -22.86
CA ILE A 191 -0.95 3.10 -24.19
C ILE A 191 0.07 4.23 -24.31
N ALA A 192 0.09 5.13 -23.34
CA ALA A 192 0.83 6.38 -23.50
C ALA A 192 2.36 6.22 -23.39
N PRO A 193 2.93 5.47 -22.43
CA PRO A 193 4.36 5.12 -22.48
C PRO A 193 4.76 4.44 -23.80
N LYS A 194 3.94 3.52 -24.30
CA LYS A 194 4.21 2.76 -25.53
C LYS A 194 4.19 3.69 -26.75
N GLU A 195 3.11 4.42 -26.95
CA GLU A 195 2.94 5.31 -28.10
C GLU A 195 3.96 6.45 -28.07
N THR A 196 4.24 7.05 -26.90
CA THR A 196 5.28 8.09 -26.79
C THR A 196 6.64 7.56 -27.23
N THR A 197 6.98 6.32 -26.86
CA THR A 197 8.24 5.69 -27.27
C THR A 197 8.30 5.51 -28.80
N LEU A 198 7.20 5.06 -29.42
CA LEU A 198 7.11 4.86 -30.87
C LEU A 198 7.14 6.19 -31.63
N PHE A 199 6.38 7.18 -31.15
CA PHE A 199 6.33 8.54 -31.68
C PHE A 199 7.71 9.19 -31.69
N LEU A 200 8.43 9.16 -30.56
CA LEU A 200 9.77 9.75 -30.46
C LEU A 200 10.78 9.04 -31.37
N LYS A 201 10.66 7.71 -31.54
CA LYS A 201 11.50 6.95 -32.49
C LYS A 201 11.24 7.38 -33.93
N SER A 202 9.98 7.34 -34.37
CA SER A 202 9.60 7.80 -35.73
C SER A 202 10.08 9.23 -35.98
N CYS A 203 9.94 10.13 -35.01
CA CYS A 203 10.38 11.51 -35.20
C CYS A 203 11.91 11.66 -35.37
N ILE A 204 12.69 10.84 -34.67
CA ILE A 204 14.16 10.85 -34.77
C ILE A 204 14.61 10.18 -36.07
N ASP A 205 13.96 9.06 -36.44
CA ASP A 205 14.27 8.31 -37.66
C ASP A 205 13.94 9.12 -38.93
N GLU A 206 12.85 9.90 -38.90
CA GLU A 206 12.47 10.85 -39.96
C GLU A 206 13.30 12.15 -39.93
N GLY A 207 14.14 12.35 -38.92
CA GLY A 207 15.09 13.46 -38.87
C GLY A 207 14.53 14.81 -38.40
N TYR A 208 13.35 14.87 -37.76
CA TYR A 208 12.81 16.13 -37.24
C TYR A 208 13.68 16.72 -36.12
N PHE A 209 14.19 15.87 -35.24
CA PHE A 209 15.08 16.28 -34.15
C PHE A 209 15.99 15.12 -33.71
N THR A 210 17.03 15.44 -32.95
CA THR A 210 17.90 14.43 -32.35
C THR A 210 17.52 14.17 -30.89
N ARG A 211 17.87 13.00 -30.35
CA ARG A 211 17.71 12.71 -28.92
C ARG A 211 18.39 13.74 -28.01
N LYS A 212 19.53 14.29 -28.44
CA LYS A 212 20.21 15.37 -27.72
C LYS A 212 19.32 16.62 -27.66
N LYS A 213 18.81 17.08 -28.80
CA LYS A 213 17.87 18.21 -28.90
C LYS A 213 16.63 17.99 -28.01
N LEU A 214 16.03 16.78 -28.04
CA LEU A 214 14.89 16.43 -27.18
C LEU A 214 15.22 16.60 -25.69
N ASN A 215 16.34 16.05 -25.24
CA ASN A 215 16.76 16.16 -23.84
C ASN A 215 17.10 17.60 -23.43
N ASP A 216 17.72 18.37 -24.33
CA ASP A 216 17.99 19.79 -24.10
C ASP A 216 16.68 20.59 -23.97
N LEU A 217 15.67 20.29 -24.78
CA LEU A 217 14.34 20.92 -24.69
C LEU A 217 13.64 20.57 -23.37
N LEU A 218 13.68 19.30 -22.95
CA LEU A 218 13.09 18.85 -21.68
C LEU A 218 13.74 19.54 -20.47
N LEU A 219 15.07 19.67 -20.46
CA LEU A 219 15.81 20.33 -19.39
C LEU A 219 15.49 21.82 -19.27
N ASN A 220 15.27 22.48 -20.42
CA ASN A 220 15.03 23.92 -20.48
C ASN A 220 13.54 24.30 -20.39
N PHE A 221 12.63 23.33 -20.45
CA PHE A 221 11.20 23.59 -20.38
C PHE A 221 10.78 24.12 -19.00
N LYS A 222 10.09 25.26 -18.99
CA LYS A 222 9.62 25.90 -17.76
C LYS A 222 8.23 25.40 -17.38
N PHE A 223 8.18 24.44 -16.47
CA PHE A 223 6.93 24.00 -15.86
C PHE A 223 6.36 25.08 -14.92
N HIS A 224 5.03 25.16 -14.83
CA HIS A 224 4.34 26.03 -13.88
C HIS A 224 4.72 25.67 -12.43
N CYS A 225 4.73 26.65 -11.53
CA CYS A 225 5.17 26.48 -10.14
C CYS A 225 4.33 25.47 -9.32
N SER A 226 3.11 25.17 -9.77
CA SER A 226 2.24 24.16 -9.16
C SER A 226 2.67 22.72 -9.47
N VAL A 227 3.53 22.50 -10.46
CA VAL A 227 4.04 21.17 -10.80
C VAL A 227 5.24 20.85 -9.91
N SER A 228 5.12 19.80 -9.10
CA SER A 228 6.25 19.32 -8.31
C SER A 228 7.43 18.93 -9.20
N LYS A 229 8.65 19.35 -8.82
CA LYS A 229 9.90 18.95 -9.48
C LYS A 229 10.09 17.43 -9.55
N THR A 230 9.48 16.68 -8.64
CA THR A 230 9.52 15.20 -8.66
C THR A 230 8.75 14.58 -9.83
N LEU A 231 7.87 15.36 -10.48
CA LEU A 231 7.08 14.94 -11.64
C LEU A 231 7.71 15.37 -12.97
N TYR A 232 8.82 16.11 -12.93
CA TYR A 232 9.48 16.55 -14.16
C TYR A 232 9.93 15.31 -14.96
N PRO A 233 9.75 15.32 -16.29
CA PRO A 233 10.21 14.22 -17.13
C PRO A 233 11.70 13.96 -16.95
N ARG A 234 12.06 12.68 -16.89
CA ARG A 234 13.46 12.27 -16.93
C ARG A 234 13.99 12.40 -18.35
N MET A 235 15.30 12.58 -18.47
CA MET A 235 15.97 12.52 -19.77
C MET A 235 15.79 11.14 -20.41
N PHE A 236 15.63 11.13 -21.72
CA PHE A 236 15.49 9.92 -22.50
C PHE A 236 16.85 9.28 -22.80
N GLU A 237 16.93 7.99 -22.50
CA GLU A 237 18.02 7.10 -22.89
C GLU A 237 17.95 6.74 -24.38
N SER A 238 18.90 5.94 -24.87
CA SER A 238 18.99 5.55 -26.29
C SER A 238 17.75 4.82 -26.80
N ASN A 239 17.08 4.04 -25.95
CA ASN A 239 15.88 3.29 -26.32
C ASN A 239 14.58 4.12 -26.34
N LEU A 240 14.65 5.39 -25.91
CA LEU A 240 13.54 6.35 -25.81
C LEU A 240 12.34 5.86 -24.97
N GLN A 241 12.55 4.85 -24.11
CA GLN A 241 11.49 4.30 -23.28
C GLN A 241 11.06 5.29 -22.19
N VAL A 242 9.75 5.42 -21.99
CA VAL A 242 9.18 6.23 -20.92
C VAL A 242 9.25 5.45 -19.59
N ASN A 243 10.30 5.71 -18.80
CA ASN A 243 10.49 5.15 -17.46
C ASN A 243 10.04 6.15 -16.38
N ALA A 244 8.72 6.26 -16.19
CA ALA A 244 8.10 7.23 -15.28
C ALA A 244 7.00 6.60 -14.41
N SER A 245 6.71 7.21 -13.25
CA SER A 245 5.47 6.91 -12.52
C SER A 245 4.26 7.40 -13.32
N SER A 246 3.07 6.87 -13.05
CA SER A 246 1.84 7.24 -13.75
C SER A 246 1.58 8.76 -13.72
N SER A 247 1.81 9.43 -12.59
CA SER A 247 1.68 10.89 -12.49
C SER A 247 2.75 11.65 -13.29
N ALA A 248 3.99 11.17 -13.33
CA ALA A 248 5.04 11.79 -14.14
C ALA A 248 4.84 11.52 -15.64
N CYS A 249 4.29 10.36 -16.00
CA CYS A 249 3.90 10.02 -17.36
C CYS A 249 2.79 10.97 -17.85
N LEU A 250 1.74 11.18 -17.05
CA LEU A 250 0.69 12.17 -17.35
C LEU A 250 1.28 13.57 -17.55
N ASN A 251 2.19 13.99 -16.66
CA ASN A 251 2.84 15.28 -16.79
C ASN A 251 3.63 15.41 -18.11
N LEU A 252 4.41 14.39 -18.47
CA LEU A 252 5.12 14.34 -19.74
C LEU A 252 4.16 14.45 -20.93
N ILE A 253 3.13 13.61 -21.01
CA ILE A 253 2.23 13.55 -22.18
C ILE A 253 1.53 14.88 -22.44
N LEU A 254 1.06 15.54 -21.37
CA LEU A 254 0.37 16.83 -21.49
C LEU A 254 1.29 17.96 -21.96
N HIS A 255 2.60 17.88 -21.66
CA HIS A 255 3.55 18.95 -22.00
C HIS A 255 4.36 18.66 -23.27
N LEU A 256 4.50 17.40 -23.67
CA LEU A 256 5.35 17.00 -24.79
C LEU A 256 5.01 17.70 -26.12
N PRO A 257 3.74 17.91 -26.51
CA PRO A 257 3.42 18.69 -27.71
C PRO A 257 3.99 20.11 -27.67
N PHE A 258 3.95 20.76 -26.51
CA PHE A 258 4.48 22.11 -26.33
C PHE A 258 6.01 22.13 -26.31
N ILE A 259 6.64 21.10 -25.75
CA ILE A 259 8.10 20.93 -25.72
C ILE A 259 8.64 20.77 -27.14
N LEU A 260 7.89 20.09 -28.02
CA LEU A 260 8.31 19.78 -29.39
C LEU A 260 7.76 20.73 -30.45
N LYS A 261 7.02 21.78 -30.07
CA LYS A 261 6.28 22.65 -31.00
C LYS A 261 7.16 23.19 -32.14
N ASP A 262 8.42 23.56 -31.83
CA ASP A 262 9.34 24.21 -32.78
C ASP A 262 10.15 23.19 -33.60
N CYS A 263 10.01 21.89 -33.32
CA CYS A 263 10.76 20.83 -34.01
C CYS A 263 10.19 20.52 -35.41
N PHE A 264 8.91 20.80 -35.65
CA PHE A 264 8.21 20.31 -36.84
C PHE A 264 8.10 21.34 -37.98
N LYS A 265 8.57 22.59 -37.82
CA LYS A 265 8.60 23.62 -38.90
C LYS A 265 7.29 23.73 -39.71
N ASN A 266 6.13 23.72 -39.03
CA ASN A 266 4.78 23.71 -39.62
C ASN A 266 4.37 22.43 -40.38
N GLN A 267 5.17 21.37 -40.31
CA GLN A 267 4.80 20.05 -40.80
C GLN A 267 3.90 19.34 -39.78
N SER A 268 2.99 18.51 -40.26
CA SER A 268 2.08 17.72 -39.44
C SER A 268 2.19 16.25 -39.83
N PRO A 269 3.29 15.56 -39.49
CA PRO A 269 3.42 14.14 -39.81
C PRO A 269 2.34 13.33 -39.11
N ASP A 270 1.95 12.21 -39.72
CA ASP A 270 0.92 11.32 -39.19
C ASP A 270 1.23 10.85 -37.76
N SER A 271 2.51 10.64 -37.43
CA SER A 271 2.96 10.26 -36.08
C SER A 271 2.67 11.35 -35.04
N LEU A 272 2.83 12.64 -35.39
CA LEU A 272 2.46 13.78 -34.55
C LEU A 272 0.95 13.89 -34.40
N ILE A 273 0.19 13.75 -35.50
CA ILE A 273 -1.28 13.80 -35.46
C ILE A 273 -1.83 12.66 -34.58
N CYS A 274 -1.26 11.45 -34.70
CA CYS A 274 -1.59 10.31 -33.86
C CYS A 274 -1.35 10.62 -32.38
N PHE A 275 -0.15 11.11 -32.05
CA PHE A 275 0.20 11.44 -30.67
C PHE A 275 -0.70 12.54 -30.10
N VAL A 276 -1.02 13.58 -30.87
CA VAL A 276 -1.95 14.65 -30.45
C VAL A 276 -3.35 14.09 -30.19
N LYS A 277 -3.85 13.18 -31.02
CA LYS A 277 -5.14 12.50 -30.78
C LYS A 277 -5.11 11.69 -29.48
N LEU A 278 -4.01 10.98 -29.17
CA LEU A 278 -3.85 10.32 -27.87
C LEU A 278 -3.97 11.32 -26.72
N VAL A 279 -3.28 12.46 -26.82
CA VAL A 279 -3.34 13.52 -25.79
C VAL A 279 -4.77 14.03 -25.62
N GLN A 280 -5.51 14.25 -26.71
CA GLN A 280 -6.92 14.65 -26.67
C GLN A 280 -7.78 13.59 -25.98
N ILE A 281 -7.63 12.31 -26.32
CA ILE A 281 -8.36 11.20 -25.68
C ILE A 281 -8.10 11.20 -24.16
N ILE A 282 -6.84 11.32 -23.75
CA ILE A 282 -6.48 11.36 -22.33
C ILE A 282 -7.12 12.56 -21.62
N GLN A 283 -7.14 13.73 -22.26
CA GLN A 283 -7.81 14.92 -21.70
C GLN A 283 -9.32 14.72 -21.54
N TYR A 284 -10.00 14.13 -22.53
CA TYR A 284 -11.42 13.79 -22.44
C TYR A 284 -11.71 12.79 -21.31
N ILE A 285 -11.01 11.66 -21.31
CA ILE A 285 -11.20 10.56 -20.35
C ILE A 285 -10.93 11.04 -18.91
N LEU A 286 -9.91 11.87 -18.71
CA LEU A 286 -9.55 12.42 -17.41
C LEU A 286 -10.29 13.71 -17.06
N SER A 287 -11.29 14.13 -17.83
CA SER A 287 -12.12 15.26 -17.46
C SER A 287 -12.93 14.92 -16.20
N PRO A 288 -13.03 15.83 -15.20
CA PRO A 288 -13.85 15.59 -14.02
C PRO A 288 -15.35 15.63 -14.33
N VAL A 289 -15.74 16.24 -15.45
CA VAL A 289 -17.13 16.38 -15.91
C VAL A 289 -17.14 16.15 -17.42
N ILE A 290 -18.08 15.34 -17.90
CA ILE A 290 -18.22 15.02 -19.32
C ILE A 290 -19.70 15.14 -19.68
N HIS A 291 -20.01 15.93 -20.71
CA HIS A 291 -21.35 16.00 -21.27
C HIS A 291 -21.60 14.80 -22.18
N ILE A 292 -22.80 14.22 -22.12
CA ILE A 292 -23.13 12.98 -22.85
C ILE A 292 -23.03 13.14 -24.37
N GLU A 293 -23.31 14.33 -24.88
CA GLU A 293 -23.19 14.70 -26.30
C GLU A 293 -21.74 14.63 -26.81
N MET A 294 -20.75 14.76 -25.92
CA MET A 294 -19.33 14.67 -26.28
C MET A 294 -18.85 13.23 -26.47
N LEU A 295 -19.66 12.23 -26.11
CA LEU A 295 -19.25 10.83 -26.17
C LEU A 295 -19.13 10.30 -27.60
N GLU A 296 -19.97 10.79 -28.52
CA GLU A 296 -19.84 10.46 -29.95
C GLU A 296 -18.52 11.02 -30.51
N ASN A 297 -18.16 12.25 -30.13
CA ASN A 297 -16.86 12.84 -30.49
C ASN A 297 -15.69 12.02 -29.93
N LEU A 298 -15.81 11.52 -28.70
CA LEU A 298 -14.80 10.66 -28.08
C LEU A 298 -14.69 9.31 -28.81
N GLU A 299 -15.80 8.68 -29.19
CA GLU A 299 -15.82 7.43 -29.96
C GLU A 299 -15.12 7.61 -31.31
N ASN A 300 -15.47 8.65 -32.06
CA ASN A 300 -14.85 8.99 -33.35
C ASN A 300 -13.36 9.32 -33.20
N LEU A 301 -12.98 10.00 -32.11
CA LEU A 301 -11.59 10.32 -31.80
C LEU A 301 -10.77 9.06 -31.50
N ILE A 302 -11.31 8.11 -30.73
CA ILE A 302 -10.69 6.81 -30.44
C ILE A 302 -10.52 5.99 -31.72
N ALA A 303 -11.57 5.89 -32.54
CA ALA A 303 -11.52 5.16 -33.81
C ALA A 303 -10.46 5.74 -34.76
N SER A 304 -10.47 7.07 -34.92
CA SER A 304 -9.50 7.79 -35.75
C SER A 304 -8.06 7.62 -35.24
N HIS A 305 -7.87 7.67 -33.92
CA HIS A 305 -6.57 7.46 -33.28
C HIS A 305 -6.03 6.06 -33.57
N GLN A 306 -6.85 5.01 -33.39
CA GLN A 306 -6.40 3.64 -33.62
C GLN A 306 -6.06 3.35 -35.08
N GLN A 307 -6.86 3.86 -36.02
CA GLN A 307 -6.58 3.74 -37.45
C GLN A 307 -5.23 4.38 -37.81
N LEU A 308 -4.98 5.59 -37.29
CA LEU A 308 -3.73 6.30 -37.51
C LEU A 308 -2.55 5.62 -36.81
N PHE A 309 -2.76 5.09 -35.60
CA PHE A 309 -1.75 4.31 -34.88
C PHE A 309 -1.30 3.09 -35.69
N ILE A 310 -2.25 2.35 -36.28
CA ILE A 310 -1.94 1.19 -37.14
C ILE A 310 -1.18 1.65 -38.40
N LYS A 311 -1.57 2.77 -39.00
CA LYS A 311 -0.88 3.34 -40.17
C LYS A 311 0.57 3.71 -39.85
N CYS A 312 0.81 4.36 -38.71
CA CYS A 312 2.13 4.85 -38.32
C CYS A 312 3.06 3.74 -37.79
N TYR A 313 2.52 2.80 -37.02
CA TYR A 313 3.32 1.89 -36.20
C TYR A 313 3.03 0.41 -36.43
N GLY A 314 2.14 0.06 -37.36
CA GLY A 314 1.79 -1.32 -37.66
C GLY A 314 0.83 -1.96 -36.65
N SER A 315 0.05 -2.94 -37.13
CA SER A 315 -0.97 -3.63 -36.32
C SER A 315 -0.38 -4.55 -35.24
N GLU A 316 0.86 -5.00 -35.40
CA GLU A 316 1.62 -5.79 -34.43
C GLU A 316 1.92 -5.01 -33.14
N ASN A 317 1.87 -3.68 -33.21
CA ASN A 317 2.06 -2.82 -32.05
C ASN A 317 0.78 -2.60 -31.23
N LEU A 318 -0.39 -3.04 -31.71
CA LEU A 318 -1.62 -2.99 -30.92
C LEU A 318 -1.51 -3.83 -29.64
N ILE A 319 -1.85 -3.22 -28.52
CA ILE A 319 -1.90 -3.88 -27.22
C ILE A 319 -3.36 -4.03 -26.75
N PRO A 320 -3.67 -5.02 -25.89
CA PRO A 320 -5.04 -5.22 -25.39
C PRO A 320 -5.68 -3.97 -24.78
N LYS A 321 -4.88 -3.11 -24.12
CA LYS A 321 -5.35 -1.85 -23.56
C LYS A 321 -5.96 -0.92 -24.63
N MET A 322 -5.47 -0.95 -25.87
CA MET A 322 -6.04 -0.18 -26.99
C MET A 322 -7.42 -0.71 -27.40
N HIS A 323 -7.67 -2.02 -27.28
CA HIS A 323 -9.04 -2.52 -27.46
C HIS A 323 -9.96 -2.09 -26.30
N MET A 324 -9.45 -2.11 -25.05
CA MET A 324 -10.24 -1.72 -23.88
C MET A 324 -10.78 -0.28 -23.96
N ILE A 325 -10.03 0.65 -24.57
CA ILE A 325 -10.51 2.06 -24.68
C ILE A 325 -11.77 2.20 -25.54
N VAL A 326 -12.03 1.25 -26.44
CA VAL A 326 -13.27 1.21 -27.26
C VAL A 326 -14.51 1.06 -26.36
N HIS A 327 -14.38 0.47 -25.17
CA HIS A 327 -15.46 0.31 -24.22
C HIS A 327 -15.62 1.48 -23.23
N LEU A 328 -14.65 2.39 -23.14
CA LEU A 328 -14.70 3.49 -22.17
C LEU A 328 -15.85 4.49 -22.40
N PRO A 329 -16.24 4.86 -23.63
CA PRO A 329 -17.40 5.73 -23.85
C PRO A 329 -18.69 5.15 -23.24
N GLU A 330 -18.91 3.84 -23.44
CA GLU A 330 -20.06 3.15 -22.86
C GLU A 330 -19.98 3.08 -21.33
N GLN A 331 -18.79 2.85 -20.78
CA GLN A 331 -18.57 2.92 -19.34
C GLN A 331 -18.89 4.32 -18.78
N ILE A 332 -18.58 5.40 -19.52
CA ILE A 332 -18.92 6.77 -19.10
C ILE A 332 -20.44 6.99 -19.10
N ARG A 333 -21.17 6.41 -20.07
CA ARG A 333 -22.64 6.48 -20.09
C ARG A 333 -23.25 5.84 -18.83
N GLN A 334 -22.67 4.74 -18.36
CA GLN A 334 -23.21 3.95 -17.26
C GLN A 334 -22.76 4.43 -15.87
N HIS A 335 -21.49 4.82 -15.72
CA HIS A 335 -20.88 5.10 -14.41
C HIS A 335 -20.35 6.54 -14.27
N GLY A 336 -20.48 7.37 -15.32
CA GLY A 336 -20.02 8.75 -15.33
C GLY A 336 -18.52 8.92 -15.61
N PRO A 337 -17.96 10.11 -15.36
CA PRO A 337 -16.60 10.45 -15.78
C PRO A 337 -15.51 9.55 -15.18
N THR A 338 -14.59 9.06 -16.03
CA THR A 338 -13.67 8.00 -15.60
C THR A 338 -12.62 8.38 -14.57
N ARG A 339 -12.35 9.68 -14.46
CA ARG A 339 -11.48 10.24 -13.41
C ARG A 339 -11.94 9.85 -12.00
N HIS A 340 -13.23 9.61 -11.78
CA HIS A 340 -13.79 9.34 -10.46
C HIS A 340 -13.68 7.88 -10.02
N HIS A 341 -13.25 6.99 -10.92
CA HIS A 341 -13.11 5.57 -10.67
C HIS A 341 -11.74 5.04 -11.16
N TRP A 342 -10.72 5.91 -11.21
CA TRP A 342 -9.33 5.52 -11.43
C TRP A 342 -8.64 5.09 -10.13
N THR A 343 -7.61 4.23 -10.21
CA THR A 343 -7.02 3.65 -8.99
C THR A 343 -5.75 4.36 -8.49
N MET A 344 -5.43 5.54 -9.03
CA MET A 344 -4.22 6.30 -8.65
C MET A 344 -4.15 6.59 -7.13
N ARG A 345 -5.30 6.84 -6.48
CA ARG A 345 -5.36 7.10 -5.04
C ARG A 345 -5.21 5.83 -4.19
N MET A 346 -5.63 4.69 -4.72
CA MET A 346 -5.53 3.38 -4.07
C MET A 346 -4.07 2.90 -4.13
N GLU A 347 -3.38 3.16 -5.24
CA GLU A 347 -1.93 2.98 -5.33
C GLU A 347 -1.14 3.88 -4.36
N ALA A 348 -1.59 5.11 -4.16
CA ALA A 348 -1.02 5.98 -3.14
C ALA A 348 -1.29 5.44 -1.71
N LYS A 349 -2.48 4.89 -1.44
CA LYS A 349 -2.81 4.23 -0.16
C LYS A 349 -1.89 3.04 0.12
N ASN A 350 -1.53 2.26 -0.91
CA ASN A 350 -0.56 1.16 -0.80
C ASN A 350 0.82 1.62 -0.29
N ALA A 351 1.17 2.91 -0.37
CA ALA A 351 2.46 3.42 0.14
C ALA A 351 2.59 3.29 1.67
N ILE A 352 1.47 3.32 2.40
CA ILE A 352 1.44 3.15 3.87
C ILE A 352 2.11 1.82 4.25
N GLU A 353 1.70 0.75 3.58
CA GLU A 353 2.25 -0.59 3.71
C GLU A 353 3.71 -0.66 3.25
N LYS A 354 3.99 -0.18 2.04
CA LYS A 354 5.31 -0.27 1.41
C LYS A 354 6.41 0.46 2.19
N ASN A 355 6.05 1.52 2.91
CA ASN A 355 6.98 2.30 3.73
C ASN A 355 7.22 1.72 5.13
N LYS A 356 6.37 0.80 5.59
CA LYS A 356 6.52 0.14 6.89
C LYS A 356 7.52 -1.02 6.79
N LYS A 357 8.53 -0.99 7.64
CA LYS A 357 9.38 -2.16 7.89
C LYS A 357 8.67 -3.07 8.89
N ILE A 358 8.13 -4.18 8.39
CA ILE A 358 7.51 -5.24 9.19
C ILE A 358 8.57 -6.32 9.44
N PHE A 359 8.74 -6.71 10.70
CA PHE A 359 9.72 -7.73 11.12
C PHE A 359 9.07 -9.03 11.58
N ASN A 360 7.74 -9.06 11.70
CA ASN A 360 6.96 -10.26 11.97
C ASN A 360 6.35 -10.79 10.67
N PHE A 361 6.71 -12.03 10.30
CA PHE A 361 6.24 -12.67 9.08
C PHE A 361 5.30 -13.86 9.33
N LYS A 362 4.96 -14.17 10.59
CA LYS A 362 4.08 -15.30 10.94
C LYS A 362 2.66 -15.12 10.38
N ASN A 363 2.13 -13.90 10.44
CA ASN A 363 0.91 -13.50 9.73
C ASN A 363 1.08 -12.05 9.20
N LEU A 364 1.62 -11.94 8.00
CA LEU A 364 1.90 -10.65 7.37
C LEU A 364 0.61 -9.90 7.00
N ALA A 365 -0.45 -10.62 6.61
CA ALA A 365 -1.76 -10.02 6.31
C ALA A 365 -2.31 -9.30 7.54
N PHE A 366 -2.33 -9.97 8.68
CA PHE A 366 -2.76 -9.40 9.96
C PHE A 366 -1.91 -8.21 10.38
N SER A 367 -0.57 -8.36 10.32
CA SER A 367 0.34 -7.26 10.69
C SER A 367 0.13 -6.01 9.83
N ILE A 368 -0.22 -6.19 8.54
CA ILE A 368 -0.57 -5.09 7.65
C ILE A 368 -1.93 -4.50 8.03
N ALA A 369 -2.96 -5.33 8.19
CA ALA A 369 -4.30 -4.89 8.54
C ALA A 369 -4.30 -4.08 9.86
N GLU A 370 -3.67 -4.59 10.91
CA GLU A 370 -3.51 -3.92 12.20
C GLU A 370 -2.81 -2.56 12.02
N TYR A 371 -1.73 -2.51 11.24
CA TYR A 371 -1.03 -1.24 10.99
C TYR A 371 -1.89 -0.22 10.25
N PHE A 372 -2.72 -0.65 9.30
CA PHE A 372 -3.69 0.23 8.64
C PHE A 372 -4.72 0.77 9.62
N GLN A 373 -5.22 -0.05 10.54
CA GLN A 373 -6.18 0.39 11.56
C GLN A 373 -5.55 1.39 12.54
N MET A 374 -4.33 1.13 13.01
CA MET A 374 -3.60 2.08 13.85
C MET A 374 -3.35 3.42 13.14
N HIS A 375 -2.96 3.37 11.86
CA HIS A 375 -2.72 4.58 11.07
C HIS A 375 -4.02 5.35 10.82
N PHE A 376 -5.12 4.64 10.57
CA PHE A 376 -6.44 5.22 10.44
C PHE A 376 -6.85 5.92 11.74
N ALA A 377 -6.82 5.24 12.89
CA ALA A 377 -7.16 5.81 14.20
C ALA A 377 -6.31 7.05 14.54
N ALA A 378 -4.99 6.99 14.32
CA ALA A 378 -4.10 8.14 14.54
C ALA A 378 -4.45 9.34 13.66
N THR A 379 -4.84 9.11 12.40
CA THR A 379 -5.25 10.18 11.47
C THR A 379 -6.54 10.87 11.93
N PHE A 380 -7.46 10.14 12.55
CA PHE A 380 -8.66 10.72 13.15
C PHE A 380 -8.32 11.56 14.37
N TRP A 381 -7.50 11.04 15.28
CA TRP A 381 -7.08 11.74 16.50
C TRP A 381 -6.33 13.06 16.21
N GLU A 382 -5.35 13.05 15.30
CA GLU A 382 -4.53 14.24 14.99
C GLU A 382 -5.32 15.38 14.33
N LYS A 383 -6.46 15.10 13.71
CA LYS A 383 -7.30 16.10 13.04
C LYS A 383 -8.29 16.76 14.00
N GLU A 384 -8.78 16.04 15.00
CA GLU A 384 -9.57 16.63 16.09
C GLU A 384 -8.77 17.70 16.84
N GLU A 385 -7.48 17.49 17.08
CA GLU A 385 -6.60 18.50 17.72
C GLU A 385 -6.39 19.77 16.88
N LYS A 386 -6.70 19.76 15.57
CA LYS A 386 -6.41 20.86 14.63
C LYS A 386 -7.63 21.69 14.20
N ASN A 387 -8.84 21.37 14.67
CA ASN A 387 -10.09 22.05 14.26
C ASN A 387 -10.25 22.17 12.72
N GLU A 388 -9.71 21.23 11.94
CA GLU A 388 -9.94 21.21 10.50
C GLU A 388 -11.36 20.69 10.22
N PRO A 389 -12.15 21.32 9.33
CA PRO A 389 -13.55 20.94 9.10
C PRO A 389 -13.61 19.49 8.61
N HIS A 390 -14.25 18.64 9.41
CA HIS A 390 -14.54 17.27 9.02
C HIS A 390 -15.65 17.24 7.96
N PHE A 391 -15.70 16.15 7.19
CA PHE A 391 -17.00 15.51 6.98
C PHE A 391 -17.35 14.90 8.33
N GLN A 392 -18.04 15.70 9.14
CA GLN A 392 -18.50 15.32 10.45
C GLN A 392 -19.47 14.14 10.27
N PHE A 393 -19.08 12.94 10.70
CA PHE A 393 -20.02 12.00 11.31
C PHE A 393 -20.44 12.51 12.71
N SER A 394 -20.42 13.82 12.94
CA SER A 394 -20.83 14.40 14.22
C SER A 394 -22.34 14.51 14.34
N ASP A 395 -23.09 13.82 13.48
CA ASP A 395 -24.42 13.32 13.82
C ASP A 395 -24.38 11.83 14.16
N VAL A 396 -23.29 11.30 14.74
CA VAL A 396 -23.35 10.06 15.51
C VAL A 396 -22.71 10.37 16.87
N GLY A 397 -23.56 10.39 17.89
CA GLY A 397 -23.21 10.88 19.23
C GLY A 397 -22.00 10.19 19.83
N LYS A 398 -21.30 10.93 20.69
CA LYS A 398 -20.31 10.47 21.68
C LYS A 398 -19.66 9.11 21.32
N THR A 399 -18.72 9.09 20.38
CA THR A 399 -17.88 7.91 20.20
C THR A 399 -16.88 7.82 21.35
N ASN A 400 -17.28 7.10 22.41
CA ASN A 400 -16.35 6.43 23.30
C ASN A 400 -15.44 5.53 22.46
N ILE A 401 -14.13 5.63 22.66
CA ILE A 401 -13.18 4.67 22.10
C ILE A 401 -13.36 3.37 22.90
N ILE A 402 -14.17 2.47 22.36
CA ILE A 402 -14.28 1.08 22.80
C ILE A 402 -13.11 0.32 22.15
N ILE A 403 -12.17 -0.16 22.96
CA ILE A 403 -11.22 -1.20 22.54
C ILE A 403 -11.85 -2.52 22.99
N GLU A 404 -12.64 -3.15 22.14
CA GLU A 404 -13.06 -4.53 22.36
C GLU A 404 -11.90 -5.48 22.04
N LYS A 405 -11.63 -6.40 22.97
CA LYS A 405 -10.89 -7.62 22.70
C LYS A 405 -11.89 -8.66 22.21
N TYR A 406 -11.93 -8.92 20.91
CA TYR A 406 -12.65 -10.07 20.40
C TYR A 406 -11.77 -11.31 20.42
N TYR A 407 -12.26 -12.34 21.11
CA TYR A 407 -11.87 -13.72 20.94
C TYR A 407 -12.62 -14.26 19.73
N VAL A 408 -11.91 -14.92 18.81
CA VAL A 408 -12.50 -15.71 17.74
C VAL A 408 -13.17 -16.92 18.41
N ASN A 409 -14.50 -17.01 18.35
CA ASN A 409 -15.20 -18.26 18.63
C ASN A 409 -14.94 -19.19 17.43
N SER A 410 -13.98 -20.07 17.61
CA SER A 410 -13.78 -21.27 16.82
C SER A 410 -14.88 -22.25 17.20
N ASP A 411 -15.90 -22.39 16.37
CA ASP A 411 -16.59 -23.67 16.19
C ASP A 411 -17.21 -23.65 14.79
N ASP A 412 -16.88 -24.69 14.03
CA ASP A 412 -17.20 -24.97 12.63
C ASP A 412 -16.40 -24.22 11.54
N ILE A 413 -15.10 -24.57 11.39
CA ILE A 413 -14.41 -24.97 10.13
C ILE A 413 -12.97 -25.38 10.49
N THR A 414 -12.47 -26.49 9.92
CA THR A 414 -11.20 -27.13 10.30
C THR A 414 -9.95 -26.26 10.11
N ASP A 415 -9.03 -26.38 11.06
CA ASP A 415 -8.19 -25.29 11.58
C ASP A 415 -6.68 -25.57 11.38
N SER A 416 -6.17 -25.53 10.13
CA SER A 416 -4.71 -25.61 9.91
C SER A 416 -4.06 -24.52 9.05
N ASP A 417 -4.79 -23.63 8.36
CA ASP A 417 -4.14 -22.58 7.54
C ASP A 417 -4.82 -21.19 7.44
N LEU A 418 -6.03 -21.00 8.00
CA LEU A 418 -6.77 -19.73 7.85
C LEU A 418 -6.31 -18.62 8.82
N GLY A 419 -5.80 -18.96 10.01
CA GLY A 419 -5.29 -17.98 10.99
C GLY A 419 -3.92 -17.35 10.67
N LYS A 420 -3.25 -17.74 9.58
CA LYS A 420 -1.87 -17.29 9.24
C LYS A 420 -1.77 -16.46 7.96
N THR A 421 -2.84 -16.38 7.15
CA THR A 421 -2.69 -15.98 5.74
C THR A 421 -3.67 -14.92 5.22
N CYS A 422 -4.75 -14.62 5.95
CA CYS A 422 -5.79 -13.68 5.55
C CYS A 422 -6.46 -13.01 6.75
N VAL A 423 -6.96 -11.78 6.59
CA VAL A 423 -7.69 -11.02 7.62
C VAL A 423 -8.76 -10.12 6.98
N SER A 424 -10.01 -10.25 7.43
CA SER A 424 -11.09 -9.26 7.27
C SER A 424 -11.07 -8.29 8.45
N VAL A 425 -11.44 -7.02 8.22
CA VAL A 425 -11.49 -6.02 9.28
C VAL A 425 -12.96 -5.75 9.62
N HIS A 426 -13.46 -6.34 10.72
CA HIS A 426 -14.80 -6.10 11.24
C HIS A 426 -14.85 -5.00 12.30
N LYS A 427 -16.05 -4.41 12.42
CA LYS A 427 -16.49 -3.49 13.47
C LYS A 427 -17.88 -3.97 13.91
N GLU A 428 -17.97 -4.67 15.03
CA GLU A 428 -19.23 -4.86 15.74
C GLU A 428 -19.38 -3.77 16.81
N VAL A 429 -20.61 -3.43 17.16
CA VAL A 429 -20.95 -2.39 18.15
C VAL A 429 -22.04 -2.98 19.04
N GLU A 430 -21.73 -3.29 20.29
CA GLU A 430 -22.75 -3.56 21.32
C GLU A 430 -22.87 -2.38 22.31
N MET A 431 -24.11 -2.03 22.64
CA MET A 431 -24.47 -0.93 23.54
C MET A 431 -24.77 -1.45 24.96
N PHE A 432 -24.18 -0.83 25.98
CA PHE A 432 -24.73 -0.81 27.34
C PHE A 432 -24.78 0.63 27.87
N GLU A 433 -25.99 1.08 28.22
CA GLU A 433 -26.31 2.18 29.16
C GLU A 433 -26.02 1.68 30.60
N THR A 434 -25.59 2.39 31.64
CA THR A 434 -25.53 3.79 32.12
C THR A 434 -24.56 3.74 33.34
N GLU A 435 -23.96 4.77 33.92
CA GLU A 435 -24.31 6.17 34.15
C GLU A 435 -23.02 6.93 34.52
N LEU A 436 -22.83 8.15 34.01
CA LEU A 436 -21.74 9.03 34.42
C LEU A 436 -22.18 9.79 35.66
N ASP A 437 -21.32 9.88 36.67
CA ASP A 437 -21.35 11.03 37.55
C ASP A 437 -20.06 11.83 37.54
N SER A 438 -20.30 13.12 37.65
CA SER A 438 -19.45 14.25 37.32
C SER A 438 -18.28 14.44 38.29
N THR A 439 -17.13 14.92 37.78
CA THR A 439 -16.55 16.23 38.18
C THR A 439 -15.11 16.40 37.70
N MET A 440 -14.81 17.65 37.33
CA MET A 440 -13.48 18.15 36.97
C MET A 440 -12.50 18.07 38.14
N SER A 441 -11.20 17.79 37.88
CA SER A 441 -10.12 18.69 38.33
C SER A 441 -8.70 18.28 37.90
N SER A 442 -7.99 19.32 37.44
CA SER A 442 -6.57 19.64 37.61
C SER A 442 -5.45 18.62 37.33
N VAL A 443 -4.70 18.99 36.28
CA VAL A 443 -3.28 18.76 36.00
C VAL A 443 -2.40 18.77 37.26
N LYS A 444 -1.61 17.71 37.49
CA LYS A 444 -0.30 17.80 38.17
C LYS A 444 0.75 16.87 37.54
N SER A 445 1.89 17.48 37.24
CA SER A 445 3.14 16.86 36.80
C SER A 445 3.77 16.00 37.91
N SER A 446 4.20 14.77 37.61
CA SER A 446 4.98 13.93 38.53
C SER A 446 6.39 13.67 38.00
N GLN A 447 7.41 14.25 38.63
CA GLN A 447 8.83 13.87 38.49
C GLN A 447 9.09 12.55 39.25
N ARG A 448 9.80 11.59 38.62
CA ARG A 448 10.24 10.33 39.25
C ARG A 448 11.66 10.48 39.84
N PRO A 449 12.00 9.81 40.95
CA PRO A 449 13.31 9.91 41.61
C PRO A 449 14.47 9.30 40.79
N ILE A 450 15.65 9.92 40.87
CA ILE A 450 16.89 9.57 40.14
C ILE A 450 17.64 8.45 40.90
N LYS A 451 18.07 7.39 40.20
CA LYS A 451 18.78 6.23 40.79
C LYS A 451 20.21 6.17 40.23
N TYR A 452 21.22 6.73 40.90
CA TYR A 452 22.59 6.81 40.36
C TYR A 452 23.24 5.42 40.13
N PHE A 453 24.02 5.30 39.05
CA PHE A 453 24.80 4.08 38.77
C PHE A 453 26.11 4.06 39.59
N SER A 454 26.46 2.93 40.21
CA SER A 454 27.80 2.70 40.76
C SER A 454 28.77 2.36 39.62
N LEU A 455 29.39 3.37 39.01
CA LEU A 455 30.30 3.20 37.86
C LEU A 455 31.57 2.41 38.25
N PRO A 456 32.06 1.51 37.37
CA PRO A 456 33.28 0.75 37.61
C PRO A 456 34.51 1.65 37.65
N ASP A 457 35.63 1.11 38.14
CA ASP A 457 36.94 1.73 37.98
C ASP A 457 37.44 1.44 36.56
N PHE A 458 37.47 2.49 35.74
CA PHE A 458 37.93 2.44 34.36
C PHE A 458 39.44 2.27 34.29
N SER A 459 39.92 1.64 33.20
CA SER A 459 41.35 1.41 33.02
C SER A 459 42.18 2.72 33.05
N ASN A 460 43.44 2.61 33.51
CA ASN A 460 44.36 3.75 33.57
C ASN A 460 44.60 4.41 32.20
N VAL A 461 44.37 3.66 31.11
CA VAL A 461 44.47 4.14 29.73
C VAL A 461 43.40 5.19 29.40
N LEU A 462 42.26 5.19 30.11
CA LEU A 462 41.14 6.11 29.90
C LEU A 462 41.26 7.42 30.66
N GLN A 463 42.19 7.54 31.61
CA GLN A 463 42.35 8.74 32.44
C GLN A 463 42.52 10.04 31.62
N PRO A 464 43.27 10.06 30.49
CA PRO A 464 43.37 11.26 29.66
C PRO A 464 42.02 11.72 29.07
N LEU A 465 41.14 10.77 28.72
CA LEU A 465 39.79 11.06 28.21
C LEU A 465 38.84 11.52 29.33
N LEU A 466 38.94 10.89 30.50
CA LEU A 466 38.08 11.14 31.67
C LEU A 466 38.41 12.47 32.37
N ASN A 467 39.70 12.84 32.41
CA ASN A 467 40.20 14.05 33.08
C ASN A 467 40.15 15.31 32.19
N GLY A 468 39.94 15.14 30.88
CA GLY A 468 39.82 16.24 29.94
C GLY A 468 41.14 16.71 29.33
N ASP A 469 42.14 15.84 29.25
CA ASP A 469 43.46 16.19 28.71
C ASP A 469 43.38 16.47 27.20
N ALA A 470 44.30 17.28 26.68
CA ALA A 470 44.33 17.60 25.24
C ALA A 470 44.67 16.34 24.41
N LEU A 471 43.70 15.87 23.62
CA LEU A 471 43.84 14.67 22.78
C LEU A 471 43.73 15.00 21.30
N SER A 472 44.49 14.29 20.46
CA SER A 472 44.29 14.30 19.01
C SER A 472 42.94 13.67 18.63
N GLU A 473 42.37 14.00 17.46
CA GLU A 473 41.11 13.39 17.01
C GLU A 473 41.18 11.85 16.95
N LYS A 474 42.34 11.31 16.59
CA LYS A 474 42.57 9.86 16.53
C LYS A 474 42.61 9.24 17.93
N ASP A 475 43.25 9.90 18.88
CA ASP A 475 43.33 9.41 20.26
C ASP A 475 42.00 9.53 20.98
N HIS A 476 41.26 10.62 20.75
CA HIS A 476 39.89 10.78 21.25
C HIS A 476 38.99 9.65 20.77
N ALA A 477 39.00 9.35 19.47
CA ALA A 477 38.20 8.27 18.89
C ALA A 477 38.59 6.89 19.45
N ARG A 478 39.89 6.65 19.62
CA ARG A 478 40.43 5.40 20.20
C ARG A 478 39.98 5.23 21.65
N LEU A 479 40.24 6.21 22.52
CA LEU A 479 39.88 6.15 23.94
C LEU A 479 38.36 6.11 24.14
N SER A 480 37.60 6.87 23.36
CA SER A 480 36.13 6.81 23.38
C SER A 480 35.58 5.45 22.94
N SER A 481 36.28 4.73 22.06
CA SER A 481 35.93 3.34 21.71
C SER A 481 36.18 2.39 22.87
N ILE A 482 37.33 2.52 23.55
CA ILE A 482 37.72 1.68 24.70
C ILE A 482 36.73 1.89 25.86
N LEU A 483 36.40 3.14 26.19
CA LEU A 483 35.42 3.45 27.25
C LEU A 483 34.06 2.82 26.97
N LYS A 484 33.60 2.83 25.71
CA LYS A 484 32.34 2.15 25.33
C LYS A 484 32.42 0.64 25.52
N GLU A 485 33.57 0.02 25.29
CA GLU A 485 33.75 -1.42 25.48
C GLU A 485 33.76 -1.80 26.96
N GLU A 486 34.51 -1.06 27.79
CA GLU A 486 34.52 -1.26 29.25
C GLU A 486 33.13 -1.05 29.86
N LEU A 487 32.41 0.02 29.46
CA LEU A 487 31.04 0.26 29.88
C LEU A 487 30.07 -0.83 29.43
N ILE A 488 30.19 -1.35 28.20
CA ILE A 488 29.34 -2.43 27.73
C ILE A 488 29.62 -3.72 28.51
N SER A 489 30.88 -4.00 28.80
CA SER A 489 31.30 -5.14 29.63
C SER A 489 30.66 -5.05 31.02
N PHE A 490 30.85 -3.93 31.71
CA PHE A 490 30.26 -3.65 33.01
C PHE A 490 28.72 -3.79 33.01
N LEU A 491 28.05 -3.13 32.07
CA LEU A 491 26.58 -3.19 32.01
C LEU A 491 26.07 -4.61 31.74
N ASN A 492 26.81 -5.42 30.98
CA ASN A 492 26.44 -6.82 30.73
C ASN A 492 26.72 -7.71 31.94
N HIS A 493 27.85 -7.51 32.63
CA HIS A 493 28.23 -8.26 33.83
C HIS A 493 27.24 -8.04 34.97
N GLU A 494 26.93 -6.77 35.26
CA GLU A 494 25.97 -6.39 36.31
C GLU A 494 24.50 -6.55 35.89
N ASN A 495 24.24 -7.09 34.70
CA ASN A 495 22.90 -7.23 34.10
C ASN A 495 22.06 -5.93 34.08
N LEU A 496 22.72 -4.78 33.99
CA LEU A 496 22.10 -3.47 33.98
C LEU A 496 21.55 -3.10 32.60
N ILE A 497 20.41 -2.41 32.57
CA ILE A 497 19.74 -1.95 31.34
C ILE A 497 19.43 -3.16 30.42
N SER A 498 18.73 -4.16 30.97
CA SER A 498 18.50 -5.47 30.35
C SER A 498 17.03 -5.70 29.96
N THR A 499 16.07 -5.23 30.75
CA THR A 499 14.62 -5.48 30.53
C THR A 499 13.76 -4.25 30.81
N GLY A 500 12.95 -3.85 29.82
CA GLY A 500 12.01 -2.74 29.94
C GLY A 500 11.42 -2.35 28.58
N ASN A 501 10.29 -1.63 28.59
CA ASN A 501 9.76 -1.03 27.38
C ASN A 501 10.74 0.05 26.83
N THR A 502 10.51 0.50 25.60
CA THR A 502 11.42 1.46 24.93
C THR A 502 11.64 2.74 25.74
N SER A 503 10.65 3.18 26.53
CA SER A 503 10.73 4.38 27.36
C SER A 503 11.59 4.17 28.62
N THR A 504 11.45 3.01 29.28
CA THR A 504 12.27 2.63 30.45
C THR A 504 13.74 2.54 30.07
N LEU A 505 14.06 1.86 28.96
CA LEU A 505 15.44 1.75 28.48
C LEU A 505 16.04 3.12 28.14
N ARG A 506 15.26 4.02 27.52
CA ARG A 506 15.71 5.39 27.24
C ARG A 506 15.99 6.17 28.52
N TRP A 507 15.16 6.01 29.55
CA TRP A 507 15.35 6.65 30.85
C TRP A 507 16.60 6.13 31.56
N GLU A 508 16.83 4.81 31.55
CA GLU A 508 18.03 4.21 32.17
C GLU A 508 19.33 4.62 31.48
N TYR A 509 19.34 4.65 30.14
CA TYR A 509 20.49 5.16 29.38
C TYR A 509 20.74 6.65 29.60
N ARG A 510 19.68 7.44 29.78
CA ARG A 510 19.79 8.87 30.13
C ARG A 510 20.44 9.04 31.50
N ASN A 511 19.95 8.29 32.49
CA ASN A 511 20.45 8.31 33.86
C ASN A 511 21.91 7.84 33.96
N LEU A 512 22.33 6.87 33.12
CA LEU A 512 23.75 6.49 32.98
C LEU A 512 24.60 7.66 32.47
N GLY A 513 24.09 8.40 31.48
CA GLY A 513 24.75 9.60 30.96
C GLY A 513 24.89 10.71 32.02
N GLU A 514 23.85 10.94 32.81
CA GLU A 514 23.87 11.91 33.92
C GLU A 514 24.88 11.50 35.01
N THR A 515 24.95 10.20 35.34
CA THR A 515 25.93 9.69 36.30
C THR A 515 27.38 9.86 35.82
N LEU A 516 27.64 9.65 34.53
CA LEU A 516 28.98 9.84 33.94
C LEU A 516 29.42 11.31 33.96
N VAL A 517 28.50 12.25 33.70
CA VAL A 517 28.79 13.68 33.80
C VAL A 517 29.11 14.08 35.23
N LEU A 518 28.40 13.53 36.22
CA LEU A 518 28.64 13.84 37.63
C LEU A 518 29.98 13.29 38.13
N LYS A 519 30.36 12.06 37.76
CA LYS A 519 31.62 11.44 38.19
C LYS A 519 32.84 12.00 37.42
N TYR A 520 32.66 12.35 36.14
CA TYR A 520 33.73 12.84 35.26
C TYR A 520 33.31 14.13 34.51
N PRO A 521 33.24 15.28 35.21
CA PRO A 521 32.71 16.52 34.62
C PRO A 521 33.59 17.09 33.49
N LYS A 522 34.88 16.75 33.47
CA LYS A 522 35.85 17.19 32.45
C LYS A 522 36.01 16.22 31.28
N MET A 523 35.24 15.13 31.25
CA MET A 523 35.37 14.11 30.21
C MET A 523 35.13 14.69 28.81
N LEU A 524 36.00 14.33 27.86
CA LEU A 524 35.84 14.73 26.45
C LEU A 524 34.77 13.88 25.75
N TRP A 525 33.59 14.45 25.51
CA TRP A 525 32.45 13.78 24.88
C TRP A 525 32.56 13.66 23.35
N ASP A 526 31.85 12.67 22.80
CA ASP A 526 31.73 12.48 21.35
C ASP A 526 31.05 13.66 20.67
N LEU A 527 31.71 14.23 19.66
CA LEU A 527 31.14 15.30 18.85
C LEU A 527 30.12 14.77 17.82
N PRO A 528 29.01 15.51 17.58
CA PRO A 528 28.04 15.18 16.53
C PRO A 528 28.63 15.43 15.14
N SER A 529 28.27 14.58 14.17
CA SER A 529 28.70 14.76 12.78
C SER A 529 28.07 16.00 12.12
N HIS A 530 28.66 16.46 11.02
CA HIS A 530 28.20 17.67 10.29
C HIS A 530 26.74 17.57 9.83
N ARG A 531 26.22 16.36 9.55
CA ARG A 531 24.79 16.11 9.25
C ARG A 531 23.90 16.12 10.49
N GLN A 532 24.43 15.75 11.66
CA GLN A 532 23.69 15.68 12.92
C GLN A 532 23.50 17.05 13.57
N LYS A 533 24.39 18.02 13.31
CA LYS A 533 24.23 19.41 13.76
C LYS A 533 22.94 20.06 13.24
N LYS A 534 22.45 19.67 12.05
CA LYS A 534 21.24 20.22 11.40
C LYS A 534 19.90 19.81 12.05
N PHE A 535 19.88 18.76 12.87
CA PHE A 535 18.65 18.17 13.43
C PHE A 535 18.68 18.05 14.96
N ARG A 536 19.66 18.66 15.62
CA ARG A 536 19.79 18.61 17.09
C ARG A 536 18.91 19.68 17.71
N LYS A 537 18.06 19.31 18.67
CA LYS A 537 17.36 20.28 19.52
C LYS A 537 18.40 21.01 20.38
N GLU A 538 18.32 22.34 20.47
CA GLU A 538 19.29 23.19 21.19
C GLU A 538 19.60 22.70 22.62
N ASN A 539 18.63 22.08 23.30
CA ASN A 539 18.77 21.62 24.70
C ASN A 539 19.15 20.13 24.87
N SER A 540 19.80 19.51 23.89
CA SER A 540 20.17 18.09 23.99
C SER A 540 21.40 17.89 24.90
N PRO A 541 21.36 17.00 25.93
CA PRO A 541 22.46 16.79 26.86
C PRO A 541 23.81 16.48 26.18
N ILE A 542 24.92 16.90 26.81
CA ILE A 542 26.28 16.76 26.25
C ILE A 542 26.68 15.31 25.98
N TYR A 543 26.21 14.36 26.80
CA TYR A 543 26.47 12.93 26.69
C TYR A 543 25.61 12.21 25.62
N SER A 544 24.63 12.88 25.01
CA SER A 544 23.59 12.24 24.19
C SER A 544 24.15 11.45 22.99
N VAL A 545 25.17 11.99 22.32
CA VAL A 545 25.83 11.34 21.17
C VAL A 545 26.57 10.08 21.61
N PHE A 546 27.29 10.17 22.74
CA PHE A 546 28.04 9.06 23.31
C PHE A 546 27.11 7.91 23.74
N ILE A 547 26.05 8.22 24.50
CA ILE A 547 25.07 7.22 24.98
C ILE A 547 24.35 6.53 23.82
N ARG A 548 24.00 7.26 22.76
CA ARG A 548 23.42 6.67 21.55
C ARG A 548 24.36 5.64 20.94
N ARG A 549 25.63 6.01 20.70
CA ARG A 549 26.65 5.12 20.11
C ARG A 549 26.92 3.91 21.00
N LEU A 550 26.94 4.09 22.32
CA LEU A 550 27.07 3.02 23.31
C LEU A 550 25.92 2.00 23.18
N SER A 551 24.67 2.47 23.16
CA SER A 551 23.47 1.62 23.05
C SER A 551 23.42 0.85 21.73
N GLU A 552 23.76 1.50 20.61
CA GLU A 552 23.81 0.88 19.28
C GLU A 552 24.90 -0.20 19.23
N ARG A 553 26.10 0.07 19.76
CA ARG A 553 27.21 -0.90 19.81
C ARG A 553 26.84 -2.13 20.66
N ARG A 554 26.25 -1.92 21.85
CA ARG A 554 25.79 -3.01 22.73
C ARG A 554 24.72 -3.88 22.07
N LYS A 555 23.76 -3.27 21.37
CA LYS A 555 22.72 -3.99 20.62
C LYS A 555 23.35 -4.86 19.52
N MET A 556 24.30 -4.32 18.77
CA MET A 556 24.96 -5.06 17.68
C MET A 556 25.83 -6.21 18.20
N GLN A 557 26.50 -6.05 19.35
CA GLN A 557 27.23 -7.16 20.00
C GLN A 557 26.29 -8.30 20.41
N ARG A 558 25.14 -8.00 21.02
CA ARG A 558 24.12 -9.00 21.38
C ARG A 558 23.55 -9.72 20.14
N LEU A 559 23.31 -9.00 19.06
CA LEU A 559 22.84 -9.60 17.79
C LEU A 559 23.90 -10.53 17.17
N ARG A 560 25.18 -10.15 17.21
CA ARG A 560 26.28 -10.99 16.73
C ARG A 560 26.47 -12.24 17.60
N ALA A 561 26.34 -12.12 18.91
CA ALA A 561 26.39 -13.26 19.83
C ALA A 561 25.21 -14.24 19.62
N LYS A 562 23.99 -13.73 19.42
CA LYS A 562 22.83 -14.54 19.05
C LYS A 562 23.04 -15.25 17.72
N LYS A 563 23.58 -14.55 16.71
CA LYS A 563 23.89 -15.16 15.41
C LYS A 563 24.93 -16.27 15.53
N ARG A 564 26.03 -16.06 16.28
CA ARG A 564 27.05 -17.11 16.51
C ARG A 564 26.48 -18.34 17.24
N LYS A 565 25.59 -18.15 18.22
CA LYS A 565 24.88 -19.27 18.88
C LYS A 565 23.97 -20.03 17.91
N VAL A 566 23.25 -19.32 17.05
CA VAL A 566 22.41 -19.94 16.00
C VAL A 566 23.26 -20.68 14.98
N ASP A 567 24.37 -20.11 14.54
CA ASP A 567 25.28 -20.73 13.57
C ASP A 567 25.99 -21.97 14.17
N GLN A 568 26.29 -22.00 15.47
CA GLN A 568 26.79 -23.20 16.17
C GLN A 568 25.72 -24.30 16.31
N LEU A 569 24.48 -23.93 16.67
CA LEU A 569 23.37 -24.88 16.76
C LEU A 569 22.98 -25.47 15.39
N VAL A 570 23.16 -24.74 14.29
CA VAL A 570 22.87 -25.22 12.93
C VAL A 570 23.92 -26.24 12.44
N VAL A 571 25.15 -26.20 12.97
CA VAL A 571 26.20 -27.18 12.62
C VAL A 571 26.04 -28.48 13.41
N GLU A 572 25.62 -28.43 14.68
CA GLU A 572 25.36 -29.62 15.49
C GLU A 572 24.07 -30.37 15.08
N VAL A 573 23.08 -29.69 14.48
CA VAL A 573 21.79 -30.29 14.06
C VAL A 573 21.86 -30.94 12.67
N ALA A 574 22.95 -30.80 11.92
CA ALA A 574 23.08 -31.33 10.57
C ALA A 574 23.49 -32.82 10.51
N GLU A 575 23.82 -33.47 11.64
CA GLU A 575 24.31 -34.86 11.67
C GLU A 575 23.30 -35.92 12.11
N ASP A 576 22.13 -35.58 12.66
CA ASP A 576 21.13 -36.58 13.07
C ASP A 576 19.81 -36.46 12.29
N ASN A 577 19.57 -37.45 11.42
CA ASN A 577 18.27 -37.73 10.82
C ASN A 577 17.28 -38.13 11.92
N PHE A 578 16.20 -37.37 12.13
CA PHE A 578 15.05 -37.88 12.87
C PHE A 578 13.71 -37.42 12.27
N GLU A 579 12.92 -38.40 11.85
CA GLU A 579 11.47 -38.32 11.68
C GLU A 579 10.83 -37.99 13.03
N VAL A 580 9.92 -37.01 13.07
CA VAL A 580 9.19 -36.65 14.29
C VAL A 580 7.84 -37.35 14.29
N SER A 581 7.64 -38.20 15.29
CA SER A 581 6.39 -38.89 15.64
C SER A 581 5.35 -37.92 16.22
N PRO A 582 4.04 -38.15 16.01
CA PRO A 582 2.94 -37.32 16.54
C PRO A 582 2.91 -37.12 18.07
N GLU A 583 3.67 -37.90 18.83
CA GLU A 583 3.68 -37.85 20.30
C GLU A 583 4.49 -36.66 20.87
N ASP A 584 5.47 -36.14 20.11
CA ASP A 584 6.25 -34.98 20.55
C ASP A 584 5.43 -33.67 20.51
N ALA A 585 4.41 -33.60 19.65
CA ALA A 585 3.50 -32.46 19.54
C ALA A 585 2.53 -32.31 20.72
N VAL A 586 2.30 -33.39 21.49
CA VAL A 586 1.39 -33.38 22.65
C VAL A 586 2.11 -32.92 23.93
N SER A 587 3.45 -33.00 23.97
CA SER A 587 4.24 -32.58 25.14
C SER A 587 4.42 -31.05 25.24
N GLU A 588 4.35 -30.32 24.12
CA GLU A 588 4.56 -28.87 24.09
C GLU A 588 3.31 -28.04 24.48
N LEU A 589 2.15 -28.70 24.64
CA LEU A 589 0.88 -28.08 25.05
C LEU A 589 0.64 -28.06 26.57
N LYS A 590 1.59 -28.53 27.40
CA LYS A 590 1.44 -28.57 28.86
C LYS A 590 2.55 -27.84 29.61
N VAL A 591 2.70 -26.52 29.45
CA VAL A 591 3.39 -25.70 30.47
C VAL A 591 2.75 -24.30 30.60
N SER A 592 2.47 -23.97 31.86
CA SER A 592 2.19 -22.64 32.46
C SER A 592 0.76 -22.07 32.42
N CYS A 593 -0.11 -22.67 33.25
CA CYS A 593 -0.93 -21.89 34.17
C CYS A 593 -0.07 -21.34 35.34
N TYR A 594 -0.58 -20.31 36.03
CA TYR A 594 -0.07 -19.60 37.22
C TYR A 594 0.80 -18.35 36.97
N PHE A 595 0.21 -17.17 37.15
CA PHE A 595 0.50 -16.32 38.33
C PHE A 595 -0.64 -15.32 38.62
N ASN A 596 -1.05 -15.35 39.89
CA ASN A 596 -2.06 -14.54 40.56
C ASN A 596 -1.57 -13.10 40.90
N LEU A 597 -2.45 -12.11 40.70
CA LEU A 597 -2.86 -10.98 41.60
C LEU A 597 -1.79 -10.00 42.19
N PRO A 598 -2.11 -8.69 42.44
CA PRO A 598 -3.23 -8.28 43.29
C PRO A 598 -4.11 -7.09 42.83
N VAL A 599 -5.35 -7.16 43.35
CA VAL A 599 -6.34 -6.09 43.49
C VAL A 599 -5.83 -5.00 44.43
N THR A 600 -6.35 -3.78 44.22
CA THR A 600 -6.78 -2.75 45.20
C THR A 600 -6.19 -1.38 44.91
N PHE A 601 -7.03 -0.44 44.49
CA PHE A 601 -7.21 0.83 45.19
C PHE A 601 -8.47 1.55 44.64
N SER A 602 -9.57 1.42 45.38
CA SER A 602 -10.50 2.53 45.59
C SER A 602 -10.95 2.45 47.03
N LEU A 603 -10.68 3.51 47.80
CA LEU A 603 -11.41 3.89 48.99
C LEU A 603 -11.20 5.40 49.20
N LYS A 604 -12.19 6.15 48.69
CA LYS A 604 -12.93 7.23 49.36
C LYS A 604 -12.13 8.24 50.19
N ASN A 605 -12.12 9.49 49.70
CA ASN A 605 -12.29 10.79 50.38
C ASN A 605 -11.76 11.86 49.39
N VAL A 606 -12.58 12.57 48.62
CA VAL A 606 -13.72 13.38 49.05
C VAL A 606 -14.97 12.98 48.28
N LEU A 607 -15.70 12.12 49.01
CA LEU A 607 -17.05 11.55 48.93
C LEU A 607 -17.56 11.01 47.60
#